data_AF-A0A2E7V677-F1
#
_entry.id   AF-A0A2E7V677-F1
#
_cell.length_a   1.000
_cell.length_b   1.000
_cell.length_c   1.000
_cell.angle_alpha   90.00
_cell.angle_beta   90.00
_cell.angle_gamma   90.00
#
_symmetry.space_group_name_H-M   'P 1'
#
loop_
_entity.id
_entity.type
_entity.pdbx_description
1 polymer ?
#
loop_
_entity_poly.entity_id
_entity_poly.type
_entity_poly.pdbx_seq_one_letter_code
_entity_poly.pdbx_strand_id
1 'polypeptide(L)'
;MSQYDKLVRLKEFELDERRRDAGSILAEVNRLTEKKQSLELSLKQEQDVSSSSVEVLGQYSKFALRVLKEREILDEAIVEVEKAYSEANRLVTAAYQEVRKAEIIRDEAAKKEAEKIRRDEQIESDEVAQNIHRQKNN
;
A
#
# COMPACT_ATOMS: atom_id res chain seq x y z
N MET A 1 -11.73 -24.19 -6.28
CA MET A 1 -11.59 -22.79 -5.80
C MET A 1 -12.96 -22.29 -5.41
N SER A 2 -13.15 -22.06 -4.12
CA SER A 2 -14.41 -21.62 -3.54
C SER A 2 -14.74 -20.18 -3.94
N GLN A 3 -16.01 -19.77 -3.84
CA GLN A 3 -16.42 -18.38 -3.99
C GLN A 3 -15.68 -17.45 -3.00
N TYR A 4 -15.34 -17.96 -1.81
CA TYR A 4 -14.60 -17.21 -0.80
C TYR A 4 -13.12 -17.01 -1.19
N ASP A 5 -12.50 -17.98 -1.86
CA ASP A 5 -11.15 -17.82 -2.42
C ASP A 5 -11.13 -16.73 -3.50
N LYS A 6 -12.18 -16.68 -4.33
CA LYS A 6 -12.33 -15.62 -5.36
C LYS A 6 -12.51 -14.25 -4.73
N LEU A 7 -13.27 -14.16 -3.62
CA LEU A 7 -13.44 -12.92 -2.87
C LEU A 7 -12.10 -12.42 -2.29
N VAL A 8 -11.31 -13.30 -1.67
CA VAL A 8 -9.98 -12.94 -1.16
C VAL A 8 -9.11 -12.39 -2.28
N ARG A 9 -9.03 -13.08 -3.42
CA ARG A 9 -8.25 -12.62 -4.57
C ARG A 9 -8.69 -11.26 -5.11
N LEU A 10 -9.99 -11.01 -5.15
CA LEU A 10 -10.52 -9.71 -5.54
C LEU A 10 -10.05 -8.62 -4.57
N LYS A 11 -10.09 -8.88 -3.26
CA LYS A 11 -9.63 -7.92 -2.25
C LYS A 11 -8.11 -7.71 -2.26
N GLU A 12 -7.33 -8.75 -2.52
CA GLU A 12 -5.88 -8.64 -2.72
C GLU A 12 -5.58 -7.76 -3.95
N PHE A 13 -6.29 -7.97 -5.05
CA PHE A 13 -6.15 -7.13 -6.24
C PHE A 13 -6.49 -5.66 -5.95
N GLU A 14 -7.60 -5.39 -5.25
CA GLU A 14 -7.95 -4.03 -4.82
C GLU A 14 -6.85 -3.40 -3.94
N LEU A 15 -6.26 -4.16 -3.00
CA LEU A 15 -5.15 -3.70 -2.17
C LEU A 15 -3.91 -3.34 -3.01
N ASP A 16 -3.58 -4.17 -4.00
CA ASP A 16 -2.44 -3.92 -4.87
C ASP A 16 -2.64 -2.67 -5.73
N GLU A 17 -3.86 -2.43 -6.23
CA GLU A 17 -4.19 -1.17 -6.92
C GLU A 17 -3.97 0.04 -5.99
N ARG A 18 -4.46 -0.01 -4.74
CA ARG A 18 -4.23 1.09 -3.78
C ARG A 18 -2.75 1.32 -3.48
N ARG A 19 -1.96 0.24 -3.41
CA ARG A 19 -0.50 0.35 -3.23
C ARG A 19 0.18 0.99 -4.42
N ARG A 20 -0.23 0.68 -5.65
CA ARG A 20 0.27 1.31 -6.87
C ARG A 20 -0.07 2.79 -6.91
N ASP A 21 -1.30 3.16 -6.55
CA ASP A 21 -1.73 4.56 -6.45
C ASP A 21 -0.87 5.33 -5.43
N ALA A 22 -0.75 4.80 -4.20
CA ALA A 22 0.06 5.40 -3.14
C ALA A 22 1.55 5.50 -3.54
N GLY A 23 2.10 4.47 -4.18
CA GLY A 23 3.48 4.46 -4.67
C GLY A 23 3.73 5.51 -5.76
N SER A 24 2.75 5.76 -6.62
CA SER A 24 2.84 6.80 -7.66
C SER A 24 2.88 8.21 -7.04
N ILE A 25 2.08 8.44 -5.99
CA ILE A 25 2.10 9.72 -5.27
C ILE A 25 3.41 9.88 -4.48
N LEU A 26 3.90 8.82 -3.85
CA LEU A 26 5.19 8.85 -3.14
C LEU A 26 6.36 9.15 -4.09
N ALA A 27 6.32 8.61 -5.31
CA ALA A 27 7.33 8.92 -6.32
C ALA A 27 7.34 10.42 -6.68
N GLU A 28 6.18 11.06 -6.70
CA GLU A 28 6.08 12.51 -6.92
C GLU A 28 6.62 13.32 -5.74
N VAL A 29 6.35 12.91 -4.49
CA VAL A 29 6.97 13.52 -3.30
C VAL A 29 8.49 13.46 -3.42
N ASN A 30 9.04 12.27 -3.68
CA ASN A 30 10.48 12.07 -3.80
C ASN A 30 11.08 12.94 -4.91
N ARG A 31 10.44 13.01 -6.08
CA ARG A 31 10.89 13.84 -7.20
C ARG A 31 10.96 15.32 -6.84
N LEU A 32 9.96 15.84 -6.13
CA LEU A 32 9.94 17.24 -5.67
C LEU A 32 11.00 17.51 -4.61
N THR A 33 11.19 16.59 -3.66
CA THR A 33 12.24 16.66 -2.65
C THR A 33 13.64 16.65 -3.27
N GLU A 34 13.90 15.75 -4.23
CA GLU A 34 15.16 15.69 -4.98
C GLU A 34 15.42 17.00 -5.74
N LYS A 35 14.38 17.55 -6.39
CA LYS A 35 14.48 18.83 -7.08
C LYS A 35 14.86 19.95 -6.10
N LYS A 36 14.25 20.00 -4.90
CA LYS A 36 14.59 20.97 -3.85
C LYS A 36 16.05 20.82 -3.42
N GLN A 37 16.52 19.59 -3.18
CA GLN A 37 17.92 19.34 -2.78
C GLN A 37 18.90 19.76 -3.89
N SER A 38 18.60 19.46 -5.15
CA SER A 38 19.43 19.90 -6.28
C SER A 38 19.50 21.43 -6.38
N LEU A 39 18.41 22.12 -6.07
CA LEU A 39 18.36 23.58 -6.06
C LEU A 39 19.23 24.17 -4.94
N GLU A 40 19.24 23.55 -3.76
CA GLU A 40 20.09 23.95 -2.63
C GLU A 40 21.58 23.74 -2.91
N LEU A 41 21.93 22.62 -3.56
CA LEU A 41 23.30 22.36 -4.02
C LEU A 41 23.75 23.41 -5.04
N SER A 42 22.88 23.75 -6.00
CA SER A 42 23.17 24.78 -7.01
C SER A 42 23.39 26.15 -6.39
N LEU A 43 22.59 26.51 -5.38
CA LEU A 43 22.75 27.77 -4.65
C LEU A 43 24.10 27.85 -3.93
N LYS A 44 24.51 26.77 -3.28
CA LYS A 44 25.81 26.70 -2.60
C LYS A 44 26.97 26.87 -3.58
N GLN A 45 26.91 26.18 -4.73
CA GLN A 45 27.92 26.31 -5.78
C GLN A 45 28.01 27.75 -6.31
N GLU A 46 26.86 28.38 -6.58
CA GLU A 46 26.82 29.77 -7.07
C GLU A 46 27.38 30.74 -6.01
N GLN A 47 27.09 30.50 -4.72
CA GLN A 47 27.64 31.29 -3.62
C GLN A 47 29.16 31.22 -3.55
N ASP A 48 29.71 30.01 -3.68
CA ASP A 48 31.15 29.78 -3.65
C ASP A 48 31.86 30.50 -4.81
N VAL A 49 31.31 30.42 -6.03
CA VAL A 49 31.85 31.11 -7.22
C VAL A 49 31.78 32.63 -7.05
N SER A 50 30.67 33.14 -6.55
CA SER A 50 30.41 34.59 -6.44
C SER A 50 31.25 35.28 -5.36
N SER A 51 31.76 34.52 -4.39
CA SER A 51 32.68 35.02 -3.36
C SER A 51 34.04 35.51 -3.92
N SER A 52 34.35 35.17 -5.18
CA SER A 52 35.63 35.46 -5.83
C SER A 52 35.68 36.77 -6.63
N SER A 53 34.54 37.45 -6.88
CA SER A 53 34.51 38.68 -7.68
C SER A 53 33.32 39.60 -7.36
N VAL A 54 33.60 40.90 -7.24
CA VAL A 54 32.61 41.94 -6.94
C VAL A 54 31.58 42.12 -8.06
N GLU A 55 31.97 41.91 -9.32
CA GLU A 55 31.04 41.96 -10.46
C GLU A 55 30.00 40.82 -10.44
N VAL A 56 30.36 39.68 -9.85
CA VAL A 56 29.51 38.48 -9.79
C VAL A 56 28.51 38.56 -8.63
N LEU A 57 28.81 39.33 -7.57
CA LEU A 57 27.94 39.50 -6.40
C LEU A 57 26.51 39.98 -6.76
N GLY A 58 26.38 40.91 -7.70
CA GLY A 58 25.06 41.42 -8.12
C GLY A 58 24.23 40.39 -8.89
N GLN A 59 24.89 39.50 -9.64
CA GLN A 59 24.24 38.39 -10.35
C GLN A 59 23.80 37.31 -9.36
N TYR A 60 24.65 37.01 -8.38
CA TYR A 60 24.34 36.09 -7.28
C TYR A 60 23.10 36.51 -6.48
N SER A 61 22.96 37.78 -6.10
CA SER A 61 21.79 38.23 -5.33
C SER A 61 20.48 37.99 -6.09
N LYS A 62 20.45 38.23 -7.41
CA LYS A 62 19.27 37.96 -8.25
C LYS A 62 18.99 36.45 -8.35
N PHE A 63 20.03 35.65 -8.52
CA PHE A 63 19.92 34.19 -8.54
C PHE A 63 19.37 33.65 -7.22
N ALA A 64 19.92 34.10 -6.08
CA ALA A 64 19.52 33.69 -4.74
C ALA A 64 18.05 34.02 -4.44
N LEU A 65 17.58 35.21 -4.82
CA LEU A 65 16.16 35.59 -4.68
C LEU A 65 15.24 34.70 -5.51
N ARG A 66 15.64 34.34 -6.74
CA ARG A 66 14.89 33.40 -7.58
C ARG A 66 14.83 32.01 -6.95
N VAL A 67 15.97 31.52 -6.45
CA VAL A 67 16.05 30.22 -5.76
C VAL A 67 15.16 30.21 -4.52
N LEU A 68 15.17 31.27 -3.71
CA LEU A 68 14.32 31.37 -2.52
C LEU A 68 12.84 31.22 -2.89
N LYS A 69 12.37 31.95 -3.91
CA LYS A 69 11.00 31.85 -4.39
C LYS A 69 10.66 30.46 -4.94
N GLU A 70 11.58 29.82 -5.67
CA GLU A 70 11.35 28.46 -6.17
C GLU A 70 11.32 27.43 -5.04
N ARG A 71 12.09 27.63 -3.95
CA ARG A 71 12.03 26.78 -2.75
C ARG A 71 10.68 26.88 -2.05
N GLU A 72 10.15 28.10 -1.88
CA GLU A 72 8.82 28.30 -1.29
C GLU A 72 7.74 27.56 -2.09
N ILE A 73 7.77 27.67 -3.42
CA ILE A 73 6.84 26.96 -4.32
C ILE A 73 6.99 25.44 -4.18
N LEU A 74 8.23 24.94 -4.13
CA LEU A 74 8.48 23.50 -3.96
C LEU A 74 8.03 23.00 -2.59
N ASP A 75 8.19 23.79 -1.53
CA ASP A 75 7.76 23.43 -0.18
C ASP A 75 6.24 23.34 -0.09
N GLU A 76 5.52 24.30 -0.65
CA GLU A 76 4.06 24.24 -0.76
C GLU A 76 3.60 23.01 -1.56
N ALA A 77 4.25 22.74 -2.69
CA ALA A 77 3.93 21.58 -3.52
C ALA A 77 4.19 20.25 -2.81
N ILE A 78 5.34 20.11 -2.13
CA ILE A 78 5.68 18.91 -1.36
C ILE A 78 4.63 18.67 -0.27
N VAL A 79 4.30 19.69 0.51
CA VAL A 79 3.29 19.58 1.58
C VAL A 79 1.94 19.12 1.03
N GLU A 80 1.52 19.63 -0.12
CA GLU A 80 0.25 19.24 -0.70
C GLU A 80 0.25 17.79 -1.22
N VAL A 81 1.31 17.37 -1.89
CA VAL A 81 1.45 15.99 -2.37
C VAL A 81 1.63 15.01 -1.20
N GLU A 82 2.30 15.40 -0.12
CA GLU A 82 2.42 14.59 1.10
C GLU A 82 1.06 14.37 1.79
N LYS A 83 0.17 15.36 1.80
CA LYS A 83 -1.21 15.16 2.28
C LYS A 83 -1.95 14.14 1.40
N ALA A 84 -1.81 14.25 0.08
CA ALA A 84 -2.41 13.29 -0.84
C ALA A 84 -1.85 11.87 -0.63
N TYR A 85 -0.54 11.74 -0.37
CA TYR A 85 0.08 10.47 -0.05
C TYR A 85 -0.45 9.90 1.28
N SER A 86 -0.59 10.72 2.31
CA SER A 86 -1.16 10.32 3.60
C SER A 86 -2.58 9.77 3.44
N GLU A 87 -3.41 10.43 2.64
CA GLU A 87 -4.76 9.94 2.35
C GLU A 87 -4.75 8.64 1.54
N ALA A 88 -3.90 8.53 0.50
CA ALA A 88 -3.74 7.29 -0.25
C ALA A 88 -3.28 6.13 0.65
N ASN A 89 -2.37 6.38 1.59
CA ASN A 89 -1.91 5.38 2.55
C ASN A 89 -3.01 4.96 3.54
N ARG A 90 -3.91 5.88 3.91
CA ARG A 90 -5.12 5.56 4.67
C ARG A 90 -6.03 4.59 3.90
N LEU A 91 -6.19 4.80 2.59
CA LEU A 91 -6.94 3.90 1.71
C LEU A 91 -6.28 2.51 1.58
N VAL A 92 -4.95 2.45 1.49
CA VAL A 92 -4.20 1.18 1.53
C VAL A 92 -4.49 0.42 2.83
N THR A 93 -4.46 1.14 3.96
CA THR A 93 -4.75 0.55 5.28
C THR A 93 -6.17 0.01 5.35
N ALA A 94 -7.15 0.75 4.83
CA ALA A 94 -8.53 0.29 4.75
C ALA A 94 -8.69 -0.95 3.85
N ALA A 95 -8.04 -0.97 2.69
CA ALA A 95 -8.07 -2.12 1.78
C ALA A 95 -7.46 -3.37 2.43
N TYR A 96 -6.38 -3.22 3.22
CA TYR A 96 -5.81 -4.33 3.98
C TYR A 96 -6.80 -4.92 4.98
N GLN A 97 -7.56 -4.08 5.68
CA GLN A 97 -8.62 -4.56 6.59
C GLN A 97 -9.69 -5.36 5.84
N GLU A 98 -10.06 -4.96 4.62
CA GLU A 98 -11.02 -5.71 3.79
C GLU A 98 -10.48 -7.06 3.34
N VAL A 99 -9.18 -7.15 3.00
CA VAL A 99 -8.52 -8.45 2.74
C VAL A 99 -8.63 -9.36 3.97
N ARG A 100 -8.27 -8.85 5.16
CA ARG A 100 -8.36 -9.63 6.41
C ARG A 100 -9.77 -10.12 6.69
N LYS A 101 -10.79 -9.29 6.47
CA LYS A 101 -12.19 -9.70 6.62
C LYS A 101 -12.55 -10.83 5.64
N ALA A 102 -12.14 -10.72 4.37
CA ALA A 102 -12.39 -11.75 3.38
C ALA A 102 -11.71 -13.08 3.72
N GLU A 103 -10.48 -13.03 4.23
CA GLU A 103 -9.75 -14.22 4.70
C GLU A 103 -10.47 -14.92 5.86
N ILE A 104 -10.93 -14.16 6.86
CA ILE A 104 -11.69 -14.71 7.98
C ILE A 104 -12.95 -15.42 7.49
N ILE A 105 -13.71 -14.79 6.59
CA ILE A 105 -14.93 -15.38 6.04
C ILE A 105 -14.62 -16.68 5.28
N ARG A 106 -13.55 -16.72 4.48
CA ARG A 106 -13.10 -17.92 3.79
C ARG A 106 -12.77 -19.03 4.76
N ASP A 107 -12.00 -18.72 5.81
CA ASP A 107 -11.52 -19.72 6.76
C ASP A 107 -12.67 -20.30 7.60
N GLU A 108 -13.62 -19.46 8.00
CA GLU A 108 -14.85 -19.92 8.66
C GLU A 108 -15.69 -20.82 7.76
N ALA A 109 -15.82 -20.48 6.48
CA ALA A 109 -16.55 -21.30 5.52
C ALA A 109 -15.87 -22.66 5.30
N ALA A 110 -14.53 -22.67 5.16
CA ALA A 110 -13.75 -23.89 5.03
C ALA A 110 -13.87 -24.78 6.27
N LYS A 111 -13.86 -24.18 7.47
CA LYS A 111 -14.06 -24.91 8.73
C LYS A 111 -15.45 -25.57 8.79
N LYS A 112 -16.50 -24.83 8.45
CA LYS A 112 -17.88 -25.36 8.42
C LYS A 112 -18.03 -26.51 7.44
N GLU A 113 -17.43 -26.40 6.25
CA GLU A 113 -17.47 -27.47 5.26
C GLU A 113 -16.72 -28.73 5.75
N ALA A 114 -15.55 -28.57 6.37
CA ALA A 114 -14.82 -29.68 6.95
C ALA A 114 -15.57 -30.35 8.11
N GLU A 115 -16.28 -29.58 8.94
CA GLU A 115 -17.14 -30.13 10.00
C GLU A 115 -18.33 -30.91 9.43
N LYS A 116 -18.93 -30.41 8.35
CA LYS A 116 -20.02 -31.09 7.65
C LYS A 116 -19.54 -32.42 7.06
N ILE A 117 -18.42 -32.43 6.32
CA ILE A 117 -17.84 -33.64 5.74
C ILE A 117 -17.57 -34.68 6.83
N ARG A 118 -16.91 -34.29 7.92
CA ARG A 118 -16.64 -35.20 9.06
C ARG A 118 -17.92 -35.78 9.67
N ARG A 119 -18.98 -34.96 9.76
CA ARG A 119 -20.27 -35.41 10.29
C ARG A 119 -20.93 -36.42 9.35
N ASP A 120 -20.91 -36.15 8.05
CA ASP A 120 -21.48 -37.03 7.04
C ASP A 120 -20.72 -38.38 6.99
N GLU A 121 -19.39 -38.36 7.05
CA GLU A 121 -18.53 -39.56 7.12
C GLU A 121 -18.78 -40.40 8.39
N GLN A 122 -19.01 -39.75 9.53
CA GLN A 122 -19.32 -40.43 10.79
C GLN A 122 -20.66 -41.16 10.70
N ILE A 123 -21.69 -40.49 10.14
CA ILE A 123 -23.02 -41.09 9.96
C ILE A 123 -22.93 -42.33 9.07
N GLU A 124 -22.23 -42.23 7.94
CA GLU A 124 -22.03 -43.37 7.02
C GLU A 124 -21.30 -44.53 7.70
N SER A 125 -20.24 -44.24 8.47
CA SER A 125 -19.48 -45.24 9.21
C SER A 125 -20.32 -45.95 10.27
N ASP A 126 -21.16 -45.20 10.99
CA ASP A 126 -22.06 -45.73 12.02
C ASP A 126 -23.14 -46.64 11.38
N GLU A 127 -23.69 -46.25 10.23
CA GLU A 127 -24.65 -47.06 9.48
C GLU A 127 -24.04 -48.39 9.02
N VAL A 128 -22.82 -48.37 8.48
CA VAL A 128 -22.08 -49.59 8.09
C VAL A 128 -21.86 -50.50 9.30
N ALA A 129 -21.42 -49.93 10.43
CA ALA A 129 -21.17 -50.70 11.65
C ALA A 129 -22.45 -51.36 12.17
N GLN A 130 -23.59 -50.65 12.17
CA GLN A 130 -24.88 -51.20 12.57
C GLN A 130 -25.34 -52.34 11.64
N ASN A 131 -25.16 -52.19 10.33
CA ASN A 131 -25.53 -53.22 9.36
C ASN A 131 -24.68 -54.49 9.54
N ILE A 132 -23.38 -54.37 9.76
CA ILE A 132 -22.49 -55.50 10.07
C ILE A 132 -22.94 -56.19 11.36
N HIS A 133 -23.26 -55.43 12.41
CA HIS A 133 -23.72 -55.98 13.68
C HIS A 133 -25.04 -56.75 13.52
N ARG A 134 -26.00 -56.23 12.74
CA ARG A 134 -27.27 -56.93 12.44
C ARG A 134 -27.04 -58.25 11.69
N GLN A 135 -26.10 -58.28 10.74
CA GLN A 135 -25.78 -59.52 10.00
C GLN A 135 -25.13 -60.60 10.88
N LYS A 136 -24.39 -60.23 11.93
CA LYS A 136 -23.77 -61.18 12.85
C LYS A 136 -24.71 -61.77 13.89
N ASN A 137 -25.81 -61.07 14.19
CA ASN A 137 -26.79 -61.48 15.20
C ASN A 137 -28.03 -62.20 14.61
N ASN A 138 -28.09 -62.36 13.29
CA ASN A 138 -29.03 -63.22 12.57
C ASN A 138 -28.33 -64.51 12.15
#